data_AF-A0A6L8U2V2-F1
#
_entry.id   AF-A0A6L8U2V2-F1
#
_cell.length_a   1.000
_cell.length_b   1.000
_cell.length_c   1.000
_cell.angle_alpha   90.00
_cell.angle_beta   90.00
_cell.angle_gamma   90.00
#
_symmetry.space_group_name_H-M   'P 1'
#
loop_
_entity.id
_entity.type
_entity.pdbx_description
1 polymer ?
#
loop_
_entity_poly.entity_id
_entity_poly.type
_entity_poly.pdbx_seq_one_letter_code
_entity_poly.pdbx_strand_id
1 'polypeptide(L)' 'MPSPAEKLLSLRNAMKGKGIDIYILPMSDPHLGEYIAEHWQLIRWLTGFTGSAATVVITESHAGLWTDS' A
#
# COMPACT_ATOMS: atom_id res chain seq x y z
N MET A 1 -14.37 -8.98 -5.82
CA MET A 1 -13.21 -8.60 -4.97
C MET A 1 -13.39 -7.17 -4.51
N PRO A 2 -12.97 -6.79 -3.30
CA PRO A 2 -13.11 -5.41 -2.83
C PRO A 2 -12.35 -4.44 -3.72
N SER A 3 -12.95 -3.30 -3.99
CA SER A 3 -12.38 -2.15 -4.69
C SER A 3 -11.20 -1.54 -3.91
N PRO A 4 -10.32 -0.76 -4.56
CA PRO A 4 -9.27 -0.01 -3.87
C PRO A 4 -9.80 0.86 -2.72
N ALA A 5 -10.98 1.47 -2.89
CA ALA A 5 -11.63 2.29 -1.87
C ALA A 5 -12.03 1.47 -0.63
N GLU A 6 -12.62 0.28 -0.83
CA GLU A 6 -12.99 -0.63 0.27
C GLU A 6 -11.75 -1.16 1.02
N LYS A 7 -10.67 -1.47 0.29
CA LYS A 7 -9.39 -1.91 0.89
C LYS A 7 -8.76 -0.80 1.73
N LEU A 8 -8.73 0.43 1.21
CA LEU A 8 -8.22 1.59 1.94
C LEU A 8 -9.04 1.86 3.21
N LEU A 9 -10.36 1.78 3.13
CA LEU A 9 -11.23 1.95 4.30
C LEU A 9 -10.96 0.86 5.36
N SER A 10 -10.83 -0.39 4.94
CA SER A 10 -10.49 -1.51 5.83
C SER A 10 -9.12 -1.29 6.52
N LEU A 11 -8.11 -0.84 5.77
CA LEU A 11 -6.80 -0.52 6.32
C LEU A 11 -6.86 0.62 7.34
N ARG A 12 -7.58 1.71 7.05
CA ARG A 12 -7.76 2.83 7.99
C ARG A 12 -8.46 2.43 9.28
N ASN A 13 -9.46 1.56 9.20
CA ASN A 13 -10.12 1.02 10.38
C ASN A 13 -9.14 0.20 11.24
N ALA A 14 -8.29 -0.62 10.62
CA ALA A 14 -7.26 -1.37 11.31
C ALA A 14 -6.18 -0.47 11.93
N MET A 15 -5.76 0.58 11.21
CA MET A 15 -4.84 1.62 11.72
C MET A 15 -5.41 2.29 12.97
N LYS A 16 -6.67 2.74 12.92
CA LYS A 16 -7.36 3.36 14.06
C LYS A 16 -7.45 2.42 15.27
N GLY A 17 -7.79 1.15 15.05
CA GLY A 17 -7.85 0.15 16.13
C GLY A 17 -6.49 -0.15 16.78
N LYS A 18 -5.38 0.16 16.11
CA LYS A 18 -4.01 -0.03 16.60
C LYS A 18 -3.32 1.27 17.04
N GLY A 19 -3.99 2.42 16.95
CA GLY A 19 -3.37 3.72 17.24
C GLY A 19 -2.23 4.09 16.27
N ILE A 20 -2.34 3.70 14.99
CA ILE A 20 -1.35 4.00 13.96
C ILE A 20 -1.82 5.23 13.17
N ASP A 21 -1.09 6.34 13.26
CA ASP A 21 -1.43 7.59 12.56
C ASP A 21 -1.04 7.57 11.08
N ILE A 22 0.08 6.92 10.77
CA ILE A 22 0.68 6.90 9.44
C ILE A 22 1.12 5.47 9.10
N TYR A 23 0.77 5.01 7.90
CA TYR A 23 1.24 3.75 7.33
C TYR A 23 2.04 4.02 6.06
N ILE A 24 3.28 3.54 6.02
CA ILE A 24 4.19 3.67 4.86
C ILE A 24 4.41 2.28 4.28
N LEU A 25 4.11 2.13 2.99
CA LEU A 25 4.22 0.88 2.25
C LEU A 25 5.15 1.07 1.05
N PRO A 26 6.41 0.64 1.13
CA PRO A 26 7.28 0.56 -0.02
C PRO A 26 6.91 -0.62 -0.93
N MET A 27 7.25 -0.53 -2.21
CA MET A 27 7.19 -1.66 -3.14
C MET A 27 8.39 -2.58 -2.87
N SER A 28 8.24 -3.54 -1.96
CA SER A 28 9.28 -4.53 -1.68
C SER A 28 8.70 -5.81 -1.07
N ASP A 29 9.41 -6.91 -1.24
CA ASP A 29 9.24 -8.09 -0.40
C ASP A 29 10.13 -7.96 0.87
N PRO A 30 10.06 -8.91 1.83
CA PRO A 30 10.90 -8.88 3.04
C PRO A 30 12.40 -9.03 2.78
N HIS A 31 12.81 -9.42 1.56
CA HIS A 31 14.19 -9.68 1.19
C HIS A 31 14.78 -8.64 0.24
N LEU A 32 14.01 -7.59 -0.09
CA LEU A 32 14.38 -6.56 -1.06
C LEU A 32 14.77 -7.16 -2.42
N GLY A 33 14.06 -8.22 -2.83
CA GLY A 33 14.29 -8.89 -4.10
C GLY A 33 13.96 -7.99 -5.29
N GLU A 34 14.66 -8.21 -6.40
CA GLU A 34 14.44 -7.48 -7.67
C GLU A 34 13.06 -7.79 -8.26
N TYR A 35 12.58 -9.03 -8.14
CA TYR A 35 11.26 -9.47 -8.59
C TYR A 35 10.37 -9.86 -7.43
N ILE A 36 9.29 -9.13 -7.26
CA ILE A 36 8.35 -9.33 -6.17
C ILE A 36 7.32 -10.40 -6.56
N ALA A 37 7.32 -11.51 -5.82
CA ALA A 37 6.32 -12.56 -5.97
C ALA A 37 4.90 -12.01 -5.77
N GLU A 38 3.91 -12.61 -6.44
CA GLU A 38 2.52 -12.12 -6.45
C GLU A 38 1.95 -11.87 -5.04
N HIS A 39 2.28 -12.74 -4.09
CA HIS A 39 1.89 -12.60 -2.68
C HIS A 39 2.31 -11.26 -2.06
N TRP A 40 3.46 -10.71 -2.47
CA TRP A 40 4.03 -9.48 -1.93
C TRP A 40 3.72 -8.23 -2.78
N GLN A 41 2.91 -8.34 -3.85
CA GLN A 41 2.50 -7.20 -4.68
C GLN A 41 1.41 -6.35 -4.00
N LEU A 42 1.68 -5.90 -2.77
CA LEU A 42 0.71 -5.23 -1.89
C LEU A 42 0.24 -3.88 -2.44
N ILE A 43 1.13 -3.09 -3.07
CA ILE A 43 0.75 -1.81 -3.67
C ILE A 43 -0.25 -2.04 -4.82
N ARG A 44 0.00 -3.04 -5.68
CA ARG A 44 -0.93 -3.40 -6.76
C ARG A 44 -2.27 -3.85 -6.19
N TRP A 45 -2.24 -4.70 -5.17
CA TRP A 45 -3.45 -5.14 -4.51
C TRP A 45 -4.24 -3.98 -3.87
N LEU A 46 -3.56 -3.05 -3.19
CA LEU A 46 -4.18 -1.95 -2.45
C LEU A 46 -4.70 -0.84 -3.37
N THR A 47 -3.93 -0.48 -4.39
CA THR A 47 -4.15 0.74 -5.20
C THR A 47 -4.58 0.46 -6.64
N GLY A 48 -4.25 -0.72 -7.18
CA GLY A 48 -4.35 -1.02 -8.60
C GLY A 48 -3.16 -0.52 -9.45
N PHE A 49 -2.19 0.17 -8.85
CA PHE A 49 -0.98 0.62 -9.54
C PHE A 49 -0.13 -0.58 -10.00
N THR A 50 0.37 -0.52 -11.24
CA THR A 50 1.10 -1.63 -11.91
C THR A 50 2.50 -1.25 -12.38
N GLY A 51 2.98 -0.05 -12.02
CA GLY A 51 4.35 0.37 -12.31
C GLY A 51 5.39 -0.41 -11.49
N SER A 52 6.66 -0.23 -11.85
CA SER A 52 7.80 -0.99 -11.33
C SER A 52 8.35 -0.47 -10.01
N ALA A 53 8.06 0.77 -9.64
CA ALA A 53 8.47 1.34 -8.36
C ALA A 53 7.33 2.18 -7.79
N ALA A 54 7.09 2.06 -6.48
CA ALA A 54 6.20 2.95 -5.78
C ALA A 54 6.47 2.95 -4.27
N THR A 55 6.08 4.05 -3.62
CA THR A 55 5.87 4.11 -2.17
C THR A 55 4.51 4.72 -1.91
N VAL A 56 3.72 4.06 -1.05
CA VAL A 56 2.40 4.54 -0.64
C VAL A 56 2.48 5.03 0.80
N VAL A 57 1.92 6.22 1.08
CA VAL A 57 1.78 6.77 2.42
C VAL A 57 0.31 7.03 2.69
N ILE A 58 -0.21 6.47 3.79
CA ILE A 58 -1.62 6.56 4.17
C ILE A 58 -1.71 7.16 5.56
N THR A 59 -2.61 8.14 5.70
CA THR A 59 -3.05 8.70 6.97
C THR A 59 -4.55 8.47 7.13
N GLU A 60 -5.12 8.92 8.25
CA GLU A 60 -6.58 8.89 8.46
C GLU A 60 -7.35 9.56 7.33
N SER A 61 -6.86 10.69 6.82
CA SER A 61 -7.57 11.54 5.86
C SER A 61 -6.98 11.53 4.45
N HIS A 62 -5.70 11.17 4.28
CA HIS A 62 -5.00 11.23 3.00
C HIS A 62 -4.39 9.87 2.62
N ALA A 63 -4.16 9.69 1.32
CA ALA A 63 -3.41 8.58 0.77
C ALA A 63 -2.67 9.08 -0.47
N GLY A 64 -1.34 8.97 -0.47
CA GLY A 64 -0.48 9.38 -1.56
C GLY A 64 0.34 8.20 -2.09
N LEU A 65 0.64 8.24 -3.39
CA LEU A 65 1.54 7.30 -4.06
C LEU A 65 2.63 8.12 -4.76
N TRP A 66 3.88 7.79 -4.46
CA TRP A 66 5.05 8.33 -5.12
C TRP A 66 5.66 7.26 -6.01
N THR A 67 6.10 7.66 -7.19
CA THR A 67 6.76 6.84 -8.20
C THR A 67 7.84 7.69 -8.87
N ASP A 68 8.78 7.05 -9.55
CA ASP A 68 9.64 7.71 -10.53
C ASP A 68 8.87 8.07 -11.83
N SER A 69 9.54 8.82 -12.71
CA SER A 69 9.00 9.48 -13.91
C SER A 69 8.73 8.55 -15.08
#